data_AF-A0A1W9TQV9-F1
#
_entry.id   AF-A0A1W9TQV9-F1
#
_cell.length_a   1.000
_cell.length_b   1.000
_cell.length_c   1.000
_cell.angle_alpha   90.00
_cell.angle_beta   90.00
_cell.angle_gamma   90.00
#
_symmetry.space_group_name_H-M   'P 1'
#
loop_
_entity.id
_entity.type
_entity.pdbx_description
1 polymer ?
#
loop_
_entity_poly.entity_id
_entity_poly.type
_entity_poly.pdbx_seq_one_letter_code
_entity_poly.pdbx_strand_id
1 'polypeptide(L)'
;MVHWAFEISNALIQHFSGHALWTIFGINNRLLFSIGNAAFFSFIEIFLAKTPAFVWVYPWWGSIPVFIAVYIPFFVTSMYSYDWEPKTAKRFIGLLFLINVVMLTVFAGILKWI
;
A
#
# COMPACT_ATOMS: atom_id res chain seq x y z
N MET A 1 1.31 -11.20 -5.93
CA MET A 1 1.71 -12.33 -5.05
C MET A 1 1.15 -12.21 -3.64
N VAL A 2 1.21 -11.04 -2.98
CA VAL A 2 0.69 -10.86 -1.61
C VAL A 2 -0.85 -11.00 -1.51
N HIS A 3 -1.61 -10.55 -2.50
CA HIS A 3 -3.08 -10.67 -2.53
C HIS A 3 -3.57 -12.12 -2.46
N TRP A 4 -2.96 -13.03 -3.21
CA TRP A 4 -3.34 -14.45 -3.26
C TRP A 4 -3.09 -15.17 -1.93
N ALA A 5 -1.99 -14.84 -1.25
CA ALA A 5 -1.72 -15.35 0.09
C ALA A 5 -2.80 -14.90 1.09
N PHE A 6 -3.18 -13.62 1.06
CA PHE A 6 -4.27 -13.11 1.90
C PHE A 6 -5.63 -13.72 1.55
N GLU A 7 -5.93 -13.95 0.27
CA GLU A 7 -7.16 -14.61 -0.16
C GLU A 7 -7.24 -16.06 0.31
N ILE A 8 -6.14 -16.83 0.18
CA ILE A 8 -6.09 -18.21 0.67
C ILE A 8 -6.22 -18.25 2.19
N SER A 9 -5.47 -17.41 2.91
CA SER A 9 -5.57 -17.34 4.37
C SER A 9 -6.99 -16.96 4.80
N ASN A 10 -7.61 -15.99 4.12
CA ASN A 10 -8.98 -15.59 4.40
C ASN A 10 -9.99 -16.72 4.10
N ALA A 11 -9.82 -17.45 2.98
CA ALA A 11 -10.67 -18.57 2.63
C ALA A 11 -10.56 -19.73 3.64
N LEU A 12 -9.33 -20.05 4.08
CA LEU A 12 -9.09 -21.08 5.10
C LEU A 12 -9.70 -20.68 6.45
N ILE A 13 -9.46 -19.46 6.91
CA ILE A 13 -10.01 -18.98 8.19
C ILE A 13 -11.54 -18.90 8.14
N GLN A 14 -12.10 -18.49 7.01
CA GLN A 14 -13.54 -18.48 6.83
C GLN A 14 -14.13 -19.90 6.85
N HIS A 15 -13.41 -20.89 6.32
CA HIS A 15 -13.83 -22.30 6.37
C HIS A 15 -13.82 -22.87 7.79
N PHE A 16 -12.78 -22.57 8.59
CA PHE A 16 -12.63 -23.14 9.94
C PHE A 16 -13.30 -22.35 11.05
N SER A 17 -13.34 -21.02 10.94
CA SER A 17 -13.87 -20.13 11.98
C SER A 17 -15.24 -19.54 11.62
N GLY A 18 -15.63 -19.54 10.35
CA GLY A 18 -16.89 -18.92 9.91
C GLY A 18 -16.86 -17.38 9.88
N HIS A 19 -15.67 -16.77 10.02
CA HIS A 19 -15.46 -15.33 9.95
C HIS A 19 -14.26 -15.03 9.03
N ALA A 20 -14.20 -13.82 8.48
CA ALA A 20 -13.06 -13.39 7.69
C ALA A 20 -11.80 -13.19 8.55
N LEU A 21 -10.61 -13.33 7.94
CA LEU A 21 -9.30 -13.11 8.57
C LEU A 21 -9.21 -11.76 9.30
N TRP A 22 -9.85 -10.75 8.74
CA TRP A 22 -9.85 -9.38 9.28
C TRP A 22 -10.83 -9.18 10.44
N THR A 23 -11.57 -10.20 10.85
CA THR A 23 -12.56 -10.10 11.93
C THR A 23 -11.94 -10.45 13.27
N ILE A 24 -11.86 -9.48 14.18
CA ILE A 24 -11.43 -9.67 15.57
C ILE A 24 -12.61 -9.31 16.46
N PHE A 25 -13.01 -10.22 17.36
CA PHE A 25 -14.19 -10.06 18.23
C PHE A 25 -15.50 -9.72 17.49
N GLY A 26 -15.69 -10.22 16.26
CA GLY A 26 -16.89 -9.95 15.45
C GLY A 26 -16.89 -8.59 14.75
N ILE A 27 -15.85 -7.78 14.92
CA ILE A 27 -15.69 -6.48 14.25
C ILE A 27 -14.69 -6.63 13.10
N ASN A 28 -15.03 -6.09 11.93
CA ASN A 28 -14.11 -6.01 10.80
C ASN A 28 -12.99 -4.99 11.09
N ASN A 29 -11.79 -5.49 11.32
CA ASN A 29 -10.59 -4.72 11.66
C ASN A 29 -9.64 -4.55 10.46
N ARG A 30 -10.17 -4.42 9.24
CA ARG A 30 -9.40 -4.12 8.01
C ARG A 30 -8.39 -2.98 8.17
N LEU A 31 -8.75 -1.95 8.93
CA LEU A 31 -7.85 -0.83 9.22
C LEU A 31 -6.62 -1.27 10.02
N LEU A 32 -6.79 -2.12 11.03
CA LEU A 32 -5.69 -2.65 11.84
C LEU A 32 -4.73 -3.48 10.98
N PHE A 33 -5.26 -4.34 10.10
CA PHE A 33 -4.43 -5.11 9.17
C PHE A 33 -3.71 -4.21 8.16
N SER A 34 -4.36 -3.13 7.69
CA SER A 34 -3.74 -2.17 6.78
C SER A 34 -2.56 -1.45 7.45
N ILE A 35 -2.75 -0.97 8.68
CA ILE A 35 -1.71 -0.29 9.46
C ILE A 35 -0.59 -1.27 9.85
N GLY A 36 -0.93 -2.50 10.24
CA GLY A 36 0.04 -3.55 10.57
C GLY A 36 0.94 -3.91 9.39
N ASN A 37 0.37 -4.06 8.19
CA ASN A 37 1.15 -4.26 6.97
C ASN A 37 2.02 -3.03 6.65
N ALA A 38 1.46 -1.82 6.75
CA ALA A 38 2.22 -0.60 6.55
C ALA A 38 3.43 -0.51 7.50
N ALA A 39 3.24 -0.88 8.77
CA ALA A 39 4.30 -0.87 9.77
C ALA A 39 5.37 -1.94 9.47
N PHE A 40 4.95 -3.13 9.03
CA PHE A 40 5.87 -4.20 8.63
C PHE A 40 6.77 -3.78 7.45
N PHE A 41 6.20 -3.20 6.40
CA PHE A 41 6.99 -2.71 5.26
C PHE A 41 7.85 -1.50 5.61
N SER A 42 7.36 -0.59 6.45
CA SER A 42 8.17 0.50 6.99
C SER A 42 9.36 -0.01 7.81
N PHE A 43 9.20 -1.10 8.55
CA PHE A 43 10.30 -1.69 9.30
C PHE A 43 11.39 -2.22 8.36
N ILE A 44 11.00 -2.89 7.26
CA ILE A 44 11.94 -3.31 6.22
C ILE A 44 12.63 -2.10 5.58
N GLU A 45 11.89 -1.01 5.33
CA GLU A 45 12.43 0.23 4.78
C GLU A 45 13.56 0.82 5.65
N ILE A 46 13.52 0.66 6.98
CA ILE A 46 14.61 1.13 7.85
C ILE A 46 15.96 0.49 7.47
N PHE A 47 15.95 -0.79 7.09
CA PHE A 47 17.17 -1.47 6.65
C PHE A 47 17.56 -1.04 5.25
N LEU A 48 16.59 -0.91 4.34
CA LEU A 48 16.85 -0.53 2.96
C LEU A 48 17.35 0.91 2.83
N ALA A 49 16.84 1.83 3.64
CA ALA A 49 17.28 3.22 3.69
C ALA A 49 18.72 3.38 4.18
N LYS A 50 19.29 2.36 4.84
CA LYS A 50 20.72 2.33 5.23
C LYS A 50 21.63 1.82 4.11
N THR A 51 21.05 1.35 2.99
CA THR A 51 21.80 0.86 1.84
C THR A 51 21.87 1.93 0.74
N PRO A 52 22.87 1.89 -0.15
CA PRO A 52 22.95 2.80 -1.28
C PRO A 52 21.87 2.54 -2.35
N ALA A 53 21.03 1.51 -2.21
CA ALA A 53 19.97 1.20 -3.17
C ALA A 53 18.83 2.23 -3.14
N PHE A 54 18.64 2.93 -2.02
CA PHE A 54 17.59 3.94 -1.88
C PHE A 54 18.13 5.33 -2.23
N VAL A 55 17.77 5.82 -3.42
CA VAL A 55 18.21 7.13 -3.92
C VAL A 55 17.36 8.31 -3.42
N TRP A 56 16.21 8.04 -2.79
CA TRP A 56 15.25 9.06 -2.36
C TRP A 56 15.24 9.30 -0.84
N VAL A 57 16.33 8.97 -0.13
CA VAL A 57 16.44 9.23 1.32
C VAL A 57 17.05 10.62 1.54
N TYR A 58 16.30 11.48 2.21
CA TYR A 58 16.71 12.84 2.57
C TYR A 58 16.63 13.03 4.09
N PRO A 59 17.29 14.04 4.69
CA PRO A 59 17.23 14.27 6.13
C PRO A 59 15.81 14.41 6.72
N TRP A 60 14.86 14.87 5.90
CA TRP A 60 13.45 15.03 6.26
C TRP A 60 12.54 13.95 5.66
N TRP A 61 13.07 13.06 4.81
CA TRP A 61 12.31 12.04 4.10
C TRP A 61 12.99 10.66 4.23
N GLY A 62 12.40 9.81 5.08
CA GLY A 62 12.90 8.47 5.37
C GLY A 62 11.77 7.57 5.86
N SER A 63 12.09 6.52 6.63
CA SER A 63 11.13 5.45 6.94
C SER A 63 9.84 5.93 7.64
N ILE A 64 9.90 6.92 8.54
CA ILE A 64 8.70 7.45 9.23
C ILE A 64 7.81 8.28 8.27
N PRO A 65 8.31 9.29 7.55
CA PRO A 65 7.53 9.97 6.52
C PRO A 65 6.94 9.00 5.47
N VAL A 66 7.73 8.03 4.99
CA VAL A 66 7.27 7.04 4.00
C VAL A 66 6.18 6.13 4.60
N PHE A 67 6.31 5.72 5.86
CA PHE A 67 5.26 4.98 6.56
C PHE A 67 3.91 5.71 6.53
N ILE A 68 3.92 6.99 6.89
CA ILE A 68 2.70 7.78 7.03
C ILE A 68 2.13 8.18 5.66
N ALA A 69 2.98 8.66 4.76
CA ALA A 69 2.55 9.28 3.51
C ALA A 69 2.40 8.29 2.34
N VAL A 70 3.09 7.14 2.39
CA VAL A 70 3.09 6.15 1.31
C VAL A 70 2.45 4.85 1.76
N TYR A 71 2.99 4.20 2.80
CA TYR A 71 2.54 2.87 3.17
C TYR A 71 1.12 2.85 3.73
N ILE A 72 0.77 3.72 4.69
CA ILE A 72 -0.61 3.76 5.24
C ILE A 72 -1.64 4.02 4.13
N PRO A 73 -1.54 5.08 3.31
CA PRO A 73 -2.51 5.34 2.25
C PRO A 73 -2.58 4.21 1.23
N PHE A 74 -1.44 3.61 0.86
CA PHE A 74 -1.39 2.49 -0.06
C PHE A 74 -2.15 1.27 0.48
N PHE A 75 -1.82 0.81 1.69
CA PHE A 75 -2.43 -0.39 2.26
C PHE A 75 -3.90 -0.19 2.60
N VAL A 76 -4.27 0.97 3.16
CA VAL A 76 -5.68 1.32 3.37
C VAL A 76 -6.41 1.32 2.04
N THR A 77 -5.92 2.02 1.03
CA THR A 77 -6.58 2.06 -0.28
C THR A 77 -6.71 0.66 -0.88
N SER A 78 -5.68 -0.19 -0.80
CA SER A 78 -5.75 -1.55 -1.33
C SER A 78 -6.86 -2.38 -0.68
N MET A 79 -7.05 -2.24 0.63
CA MET A 79 -8.03 -3.03 1.39
C MET A 79 -9.48 -2.54 1.20
N TYR A 80 -9.67 -1.23 0.99
CA TYR A 80 -11.00 -0.63 0.84
C TYR A 80 -11.42 -0.45 -0.63
N SER A 81 -10.49 -0.48 -1.57
CA SER A 81 -10.78 -0.30 -3.00
C SER A 81 -11.69 -1.40 -3.58
N TYR A 82 -11.70 -2.58 -2.96
CA TYR A 82 -12.60 -3.66 -3.34
C TYR A 82 -14.08 -3.27 -3.21
N ASP A 83 -14.44 -2.47 -2.21
CA ASP A 83 -15.82 -2.08 -1.95
C ASP A 83 -16.25 -0.83 -2.72
N TRP A 84 -15.36 -0.25 -3.53
CA TRP A 84 -15.66 0.98 -4.24
C TRP A 84 -16.60 0.74 -5.41
N GLU A 85 -17.50 1.70 -5.63
CA GLU A 85 -18.30 1.74 -6.85
C GLU A 85 -17.39 1.77 -8.09
N PRO A 86 -17.76 1.09 -9.19
CA PRO A 86 -16.94 1.03 -10.40
C PRO A 86 -16.54 2.41 -10.94
N LYS A 87 -17.39 3.42 -10.75
CA LYS A 87 -17.12 4.81 -11.15
C LYS A 87 -15.97 5.43 -10.34
N THR A 88 -15.96 5.21 -9.03
CA THR A 88 -14.91 5.70 -8.12
C THR A 88 -13.59 5.00 -8.40
N ALA A 89 -13.60 3.67 -8.53
CA ALA A 89 -12.40 2.90 -8.86
C ALA A 89 -11.77 3.34 -10.19
N LYS A 90 -12.58 3.49 -11.25
CA LYS A 90 -12.08 3.96 -12.56
C LYS A 90 -11.48 5.36 -12.48
N ARG A 91 -12.11 6.28 -11.75
CA ARG A 91 -11.60 7.65 -11.55
C ARG A 91 -10.28 7.64 -10.79
N PHE A 92 -10.19 6.88 -9.71
CA PHE A 92 -8.97 6.78 -8.91
C PHE A 92 -7.81 6.20 -9.71
N ILE A 93 -8.03 5.07 -10.39
CA ILE A 93 -7.01 4.43 -11.24
C ILE A 93 -6.60 5.35 -12.39
N GLY A 94 -7.57 5.98 -13.06
CA GLY A 94 -7.31 6.92 -14.15
C GLY A 94 -6.48 8.13 -13.71
N LEU A 95 -6.77 8.67 -12.52
CA LEU A 95 -6.02 9.80 -11.95
C LEU A 95 -4.61 9.39 -11.54
N LEU A 96 -4.43 8.23 -10.89
CA LEU A 96 -3.10 7.69 -10.58
C LEU A 96 -2.27 7.45 -11.84
N PHE A 97 -2.88 6.88 -12.88
CA PHE A 97 -2.22 6.66 -14.16
C PHE A 97 -1.78 7.99 -14.78
N LEU A 98 -2.67 8.98 -14.82
CA LEU A 98 -2.36 10.30 -15.37
C LEU A 98 -1.22 10.98 -14.61
N ILE A 99 -1.25 10.95 -13.27
CA ILE A 99 -0.16 11.50 -12.45
C ILE A 99 1.15 10.81 -12.79
N ASN A 100 1.18 9.48 -12.87
CA ASN A 100 2.40 8.74 -13.21
C ASN A 100 2.92 9.10 -14.61
N VAL A 101 2.05 9.19 -15.62
CA VAL A 101 2.46 9.59 -16.98
C VAL A 101 3.05 10.99 -16.99
N VAL A 102 2.41 11.94 -16.29
CA VAL A 102 2.91 13.32 -16.16
C VAL A 102 4.27 13.33 -15.47
N MET A 103 4.40 12.65 -14.33
CA MET A 103 5.66 12.60 -13.58
C MET A 103 6.78 11.95 -14.37
N LEU A 104 6.52 10.84 -15.07
CA LEU A 104 7.51 10.20 -15.94
C LEU A 104 7.91 11.11 -17.11
N THR A 105 6.95 11.80 -17.74
CA THR A 105 7.25 12.74 -18.83
C THR A 105 8.15 13.88 -18.34
N VAL A 106 7.85 14.42 -17.15
CA VAL A 106 8.64 15.52 -16.56
C VAL A 106 10.02 15.03 -16.13
N PHE A 107 10.09 13.99 -15.31
CA PHE A 107 11.36 13.56 -14.70
C PHE A 107 12.26 12.79 -15.65
N ALA A 108 11.72 11.86 -16.45
CA ALA A 108 12.51 11.09 -17.42
C ALA A 108 12.68 11.83 -18.75
N GLY A 109 11.62 12.43 -19.26
CA GLY A 109 11.62 13.07 -20.59
C GLY A 109 12.30 14.45 -20.60
N ILE A 110 11.88 15.35 -19.71
CA ILE A 110 12.34 16.75 -19.72
C ILE A 110 13.60 16.92 -18.87
N LEU A 111 13.53 16.52 -17.60
CA LEU A 111 14.59 16.77 -16.61
C LEU A 111 15.73 15.75 -16.70
N LYS A 112 15.46 14.54 -17.20
CA LYS A 112 16.42 13.42 -17.29
C LYS A 112 17.06 13.07 -15.94
N TRP A 113 16.27 13.13 -14.87
CA TRP A 113 16.70 12.78 -13.50
C TRP A 113 16.63 11.28 -13.22
N ILE A 114 15.87 10.55 -14.03
CA ILE A 114 15.67 9.11 -14.06
C ILE A 114 15.72 8.64 -15.51
#